data_AF-A0A106QDK2-F1
#
_entry.id   AF-A0A106QDK2-F1
#
_cell.length_a   1.000
_cell.length_b   1.000
_cell.length_c   1.000
_cell.angle_alpha   90.00
_cell.angle_beta   90.00
_cell.angle_gamma   90.00
#
_symmetry.space_group_name_H-M   'P 1'
#
loop_
_entity.id
_entity.type
_entity.pdbx_description
1 polymer ?
#
loop_
_entity_poly.entity_id
_entity_poly.type
_entity_poly.pdbx_seq_one_letter_code
_entity_poly.pdbx_strand_id
1 'polypeptide(L)'
;MRQALDEVWLTGSTTIRWDEFYLWTGVQRIAKKPWRDVHAIWEELCIEQGYEAALPLTVLNKEFAVVLRREPFDEERVSALEELI
;
A
#
# COMPACT_ATOMS: atom_id res chain seq x y z
N MET A 1 6.67 5.38 6.24
CA MET A 1 6.53 4.88 4.86
C MET A 1 6.69 3.37 4.76
N ARG A 2 7.88 2.80 5.04
CA ARG A 2 8.07 1.33 4.97
C ARG A 2 7.05 0.53 5.79
N GLN A 3 6.84 0.91 7.05
CA GLN A 3 5.84 0.30 7.93
C GLN A 3 4.42 0.29 7.34
N ALA A 4 4.03 1.33 6.59
CA ALA A 4 2.71 1.39 5.96
C ALA A 4 2.63 0.42 4.76
N LEU A 5 3.72 0.24 4.02
CA LEU A 5 3.79 -0.76 2.94
C LEU A 5 3.86 -2.19 3.48
N ASP A 6 4.52 -2.40 4.62
CA ASP A 6 4.46 -3.69 5.33
C ASP A 6 3.01 -3.99 5.77
N GLU A 7 2.25 -2.98 6.21
CA GLU A 7 0.83 -3.15 6.51
C GLU A 7 0.02 -3.52 5.26
N VAL A 8 0.24 -2.85 4.11
CA VAL A 8 -0.38 -3.25 2.83
C VAL A 8 -0.04 -4.69 2.48
N TRP A 9 1.19 -5.12 2.73
CA TRP A 9 1.59 -6.51 2.50
C TRP A 9 0.80 -7.47 3.38
N LEU A 10 0.62 -7.15 4.66
CA LEU A 10 -0.03 -8.04 5.63
C LEU A 10 -1.56 -8.06 5.53
N THR A 11 -2.19 -6.94 5.17
CA THR A 11 -3.65 -6.77 5.27
C THR A 11 -4.33 -6.44 3.94
N GLY A 12 -3.54 -6.24 2.89
CA GLY A 12 -4.01 -5.84 1.56
C GLY A 12 -4.25 -4.34 1.40
N SER A 13 -4.36 -3.55 2.47
CA SER A 13 -4.53 -2.09 2.37
C SER A 13 -4.13 -1.31 3.60
N THR A 14 -3.72 -0.05 3.41
CA THR A 14 -3.54 0.92 4.50
C THR A 14 -4.07 2.29 4.09
N THR A 15 -4.46 3.10 5.08
CA THR A 15 -4.89 4.49 4.90
C THR A 15 -3.91 5.42 5.60
N ILE A 16 -3.30 6.32 4.84
CA ILE A 16 -2.31 7.27 5.36
C ILE A 16 -2.89 8.67 5.19
N ARG A 17 -2.94 9.45 6.27
CA ARG A 17 -3.40 10.84 6.18
C ARG A 17 -2.41 11.68 5.37
N TRP A 18 -2.92 12.72 4.69
CA TRP A 18 -2.07 13.56 3.85
C TRP A 18 -0.95 14.28 4.62
N ASP A 19 -1.22 14.73 5.85
CA ASP A 19 -0.24 15.38 6.73
C ASP A 19 0.95 14.45 7.03
N GLU A 20 0.67 13.20 7.38
CA GLU A 20 1.67 12.15 7.60
C GLU A 20 2.42 11.80 6.31
N PHE A 21 1.72 11.67 5.19
CA PHE A 21 2.34 11.38 3.91
C PHE A 21 3.31 12.48 3.46
N TYR A 22 2.95 13.76 3.64
CA TYR A 22 3.83 14.89 3.37
C TYR A 22 5.04 14.92 4.29
N LEU A 23 4.86 14.60 5.57
CA LEU A 23 5.95 14.51 6.53
C LEU A 23 6.98 13.44 6.10
N TRP A 24 6.52 12.27 5.68
CA TRP A 24 7.40 11.18 5.26
C TRP A 24 8.17 11.48 3.97
N THR A 25 7.53 12.18 3.04
CA THR A 25 8.09 12.45 1.71
C THR A 25 8.92 13.73 1.68
N GLY A 26 8.83 14.56 2.72
CA GLY A 26 9.50 15.86 2.81
C GLY A 26 9.01 16.87 1.76
N VAL A 27 7.89 16.59 1.07
CA VAL A 27 7.33 17.49 0.07
C VAL A 27 6.12 18.24 0.63
N GLN A 28 5.97 19.50 0.22
CA GLN A 28 4.85 20.35 0.61
C GLN A 28 3.62 20.17 -0.31
N ARG A 29 3.81 19.51 -1.46
CA ARG A 29 2.76 19.19 -2.45
C ARG A 29 3.09 17.87 -3.14
N ILE A 30 2.07 17.08 -3.45
CA ILE A 30 2.24 15.83 -4.18
C ILE A 30 2.85 16.11 -5.56
N ALA A 31 3.96 15.45 -5.83
CA ALA A 31 4.65 15.46 -7.12
C ALA A 31 4.95 14.02 -7.54
N LYS A 32 5.59 13.83 -8.70
CA LYS A 32 5.96 12.48 -9.18
C LYS A 32 6.94 11.75 -8.26
N LYS A 33 7.80 12.48 -7.55
CA LYS A 33 8.87 11.92 -6.71
C LYS A 33 8.33 11.02 -5.57
N PRO A 34 7.42 11.50 -4.68
CA PRO A 34 6.81 10.66 -3.65
C PRO A 34 6.28 9.30 -4.13
N TRP A 35 5.63 9.28 -5.29
CA TRP A 35 5.08 8.05 -5.83
C TRP A 35 6.16 7.08 -6.31
N ARG A 36 7.25 7.60 -6.87
CA ARG A 36 8.40 6.77 -7.23
C ARG A 36 9.01 6.10 -6.00
N ASP A 37 9.13 6.84 -4.90
CA ASP A 37 9.67 6.31 -3.65
C ASP A 37 8.75 5.22 -3.07
N VAL A 38 7.44 5.44 -3.06
CA VAL A 38 6.44 4.42 -2.67
C VAL A 38 6.56 3.16 -3.51
N HIS A 39 6.63 3.29 -4.84
CA HIS A 39 6.74 2.15 -5.74
C HIS A 39 8.07 1.40 -5.59
N ALA A 40 9.18 2.12 -5.40
CA ALA A 40 10.49 1.51 -5.18
C ALA A 40 10.52 0.67 -3.89
N ILE A 41 10.00 1.21 -2.78
CA ILE A 41 9.94 0.47 -1.51
C ILE A 41 9.00 -0.72 -1.62
N TRP A 42 7.89 -0.57 -2.36
CA TRP A 42 6.97 -1.69 -2.60
C TRP A 42 7.59 -2.80 -3.44
N GLU A 43 8.35 -2.43 -4.47
CA GLU A 43 9.11 -3.37 -5.30
C GLU A 43 10.15 -4.13 -4.48
N GLU A 44 10.95 -3.42 -3.68
CA GLU A 44 11.90 -4.03 -2.74
C GLU A 44 11.21 -5.02 -1.81
N LEU A 45 10.08 -4.63 -1.22
CA LEU A 45 9.30 -5.51 -0.35
C LEU A 45 8.80 -6.76 -1.09
N CYS A 46 8.28 -6.63 -2.31
CA CYS A 46 7.84 -7.79 -3.10
C CYS A 46 9.00 -8.75 -3.40
N ILE A 47 10.17 -8.21 -3.76
CA ILE A 47 11.38 -9.00 -4.03
C ILE A 47 11.87 -9.73 -2.78
N GLU A 48 11.88 -9.06 -1.63
CA GLU A 48 12.23 -9.67 -0.33
C GLU A 48 11.31 -10.84 0.04
N GLN A 49 10.04 -10.80 -0.41
CA GLN A 49 9.04 -11.86 -0.18
C GLN A 49 9.08 -12.96 -1.26
N GLY A 50 10.02 -12.90 -2.20
CA GLY A 50 10.24 -13.94 -3.21
C GLY A 50 9.50 -13.71 -4.54
N TYR A 51 8.93 -12.54 -4.78
CA TYR A 51 8.33 -12.20 -6.07
C TYR A 51 9.38 -11.66 -7.05
N GLU A 52 9.29 -12.06 -8.32
CA GLU A 52 10.22 -11.63 -9.37
C GLU A 52 10.03 -10.15 -9.76
N ALA A 53 8.88 -9.57 -9.44
CA ALA A 53 8.52 -8.19 -9.74
C ALA A 53 7.52 -7.63 -8.71
N ALA A 54 7.39 -6.30 -8.69
CA ALA A 54 6.40 -5.62 -7.87
C ALA A 54 4.98 -6.06 -8.22
N LEU A 55 4.21 -6.47 -7.21
CA LEU A 55 2.79 -6.72 -7.36
C LEU A 55 2.02 -5.41 -7.65
N PRO A 56 0.86 -5.47 -8.33
CA PRO A 56 0.05 -4.28 -8.59
C PRO A 56 -0.33 -3.54 -7.30
N LEU A 57 0.06 -2.27 -7.20
CA LEU A 57 -0.31 -1.37 -6.11
C LEU A 57 -1.25 -0.29 -6.62
N THR A 58 -2.47 -0.28 -6.09
CA THR A 58 -3.48 0.74 -6.36
C THR A 58 -3.34 1.89 -5.37
N VAL A 59 -3.30 3.12 -5.89
CA VAL A 59 -3.31 4.36 -5.10
C VAL A 59 -4.66 5.05 -5.27
N LEU A 60 -5.39 5.22 -4.17
CA LEU A 60 -6.65 5.95 -4.16
C LEU A 60 -6.47 7.28 -3.43
N ASN A 61 -6.69 8.38 -4.15
CA ASN A 61 -6.70 9.70 -3.56
C ASN A 61 -8.07 9.97 -2.92
N LYS A 62 -8.08 10.23 -1.61
CA LYS A 62 -9.25 10.69 -0.86
C LYS A 62 -9.01 12.12 -0.39
N GLU A 63 -10.07 12.76 0.08
CA GLU A 63 -10.04 14.17 0.51
C GLU A 63 -8.98 14.43 1.59
N PHE A 64 -8.89 13.55 2.59
CA PHE A 64 -8.00 13.73 3.75
C PHE A 64 -6.87 12.69 3.85
N ALA A 65 -6.81 11.75 2.92
CA ALA A 65 -5.87 10.62 2.99
C ALA A 65 -5.55 10.05 1.61
N VAL A 66 -4.47 9.30 1.54
CA VAL A 66 -4.19 8.35 0.47
C VAL A 66 -4.44 6.94 0.98
N VAL A 67 -5.07 6.10 0.17
CA VAL A 67 -5.21 4.67 0.43
C VAL A 67 -4.31 3.92 -0.53
N LEU A 68 -3.44 3.07 0.01
CA LEU A 68 -2.63 2.13 -0.77
C LEU A 68 -3.26 0.75 -0.64
N ARG A 69 -3.45 0.06 -1.76
CA ARG A 69 -4.13 -1.25 -1.79
C ARG A 69 -3.48 -2.19 -2.79
N ARG A 70 -3.27 -3.44 -2.43
CA ARG A 70 -2.91 -4.54 -3.35
C ARG A 70 -4.10 -5.46 -3.61
N GLU A 71 -3.98 -6.32 -4.60
CA GLU A 71 -4.95 -7.40 -4.78
C GLU A 71 -4.85 -8.42 -3.64
N PRO A 72 -5.98 -8.99 -3.17
CA PRO A 72 -5.97 -10.03 -2.18
C PRO A 72 -5.36 -11.31 -2.75
N PHE A 73 -4.47 -11.93 -1.97
CA PHE A 73 -3.91 -13.24 -2.21
C PHE A 73 -5.00 -14.31 -2.10
N ASP A 74 -4.76 -15.46 -2.70
CA ASP A 74 -5.74 -16.55 -2.70
C ASP A 74 -6.07 -17.03 -1.28
N GLU A 75 -5.09 -17.00 -0.37
CA GLU A 75 -5.26 -17.34 1.05
C GLU A 75 -6.08 -16.31 1.84
N GLU A 76 -6.20 -15.08 1.35
CA GLU A 76 -7.02 -14.02 1.97
C GLU A 76 -8.46 -14.05 1.46
N ARG A 77 -8.72 -14.79 0.38
CA ARG A 77 -10.05 -15.03 -0.16
C ARG A 77 -10.71 -16.18 0.59
N VAL A 78 -10.75 -16.10 1.92
CA VAL A 78 -11.51 -17.06 2.73
C VAL A 78 -12.99 -16.65 2.73
N SER A 79 -13.84 -17.67 2.64
CA SER A 79 -15.27 -17.71 2.34
C SER A 79 -16.18 -16.65 2.97
N ALA A 80 -17.33 -16.49 2.30
CA ALA A 80 -18.39 -15.54 2.53
C ALA A 80 -18.90 -15.46 3.97
N LEU A 81 -19.44 -14.28 4.31
CA LEU A 81 -20.23 -13.99 5.52
C LEU A 81 -21.28 -15.06 5.90
N GLU A 82 -21.63 -15.95 4.98
CA GLU A 82 -22.51 -17.11 5.16
C GLU A 82 -21.93 -18.16 6.13
N GLU A 83 -20.61 -18.20 6.36
CA GLU A 83 -19.98 -19.10 7.35
C GLU A 83 -19.93 -18.50 8.78
N LEU A 84 -20.41 -17.27 8.96
CA LEU A 84 -20.45 -16.56 10.25
C LEU A 84 -21.82 -16.60 10.95
N ILE A 85 -22.76 -17.42 10.45
CA ILE A 85 -24.15 -17.56 10.95
C ILE A 85 -24.40 -18.97 11.48
#